data_AF-A0A0Q6AQM5-F1
#
_entry.id   AF-A0A0Q6AQM5-F1
#
_cell.length_a   1.000
_cell.length_b   1.000
_cell.length_c   1.000
_cell.angle_alpha   90.00
_cell.angle_beta   90.00
_cell.angle_gamma   90.00
#
_symmetry.space_group_name_H-M   'P 1'
#
loop_
_entity.id
_entity.type
_entity.pdbx_description
1 polymer ?
#
loop_
_entity_poly.entity_id
_entity_poly.type
_entity_poly.pdbx_seq_one_letter_code
_entity_poly.pdbx_strand_id
1 'polypeptide(L)' 'MELLEDIKMLFNVKNSEQKLWLRSSEVKELLKISTGTLQNLRVNGNISFTRVGGTLYYNYKDIEKMLNNEG' A
#
# COMPACT_ATOMS: atom_id res chain seq x y z
N MET A 1 17.34 8.23 -35.07
CA MET A 1 16.82 9.33 -34.22
C MET A 1 16.70 8.76 -32.80
N GLU A 2 17.82 8.27 -32.24
CA GLU A 2 17.85 7.42 -31.04
C GLU A 2 17.57 8.19 -29.74
N LEU A 3 18.02 9.44 -29.67
CA LEU A 3 17.90 10.26 -28.46
C LEU A 3 16.43 10.46 -28.00
N LEU A 4 15.49 10.49 -28.96
CA LEU A 4 14.07 10.68 -28.64
C LEU A 4 13.42 9.39 -28.11
N GLU A 5 13.95 8.23 -28.48
CA GLU A 5 13.49 6.93 -27.99
C GLU A 5 13.96 6.68 -26.56
N ASP A 6 15.22 7.05 -26.25
CA ASP A 6 15.78 6.94 -24.89
C ASP A 6 15.03 7.84 -23.89
N ILE A 7 14.67 9.06 -24.29
CA ILE A 7 13.88 9.97 -23.46
C ILE A 7 12.48 9.39 -23.21
N LYS A 8 11.85 8.77 -24.22
CA LYS A 8 10.54 8.09 -24.02
C LYS A 8 10.65 6.92 -23.05
N MET A 9 11.76 6.19 -23.02
CA MET A 9 11.97 5.11 -22.04
C MET A 9 12.06 5.63 -20.61
N LEU A 10 12.65 6.81 -20.38
CA LEU A 10 12.70 7.46 -19.06
C LEU A 10 11.29 7.85 -18.56
N PHE A 11 10.39 8.26 -19.47
CA PHE A 11 8.99 8.55 -19.13
C PHE A 11 8.08 7.31 -19.08
N ASN A 12 8.55 6.18 -19.64
CA ASN A 12 7.85 4.90 -19.58
C ASN A 12 8.17 4.09 -18.31
N VAL A 13 8.79 4.73 -17.31
CA VAL A 13 8.63 4.31 -15.92
C VAL A 13 7.14 4.36 -15.69
N LYS A 14 6.50 3.18 -15.81
CA LYS A 14 5.14 2.97 -15.38
C LYS A 14 5.10 3.56 -13.98
N ASN A 15 4.46 4.72 -13.84
CA ASN A 15 3.92 5.13 -12.56
C ASN A 15 2.99 3.98 -12.22
N SER A 16 3.50 2.97 -11.52
CA SER A 16 2.67 2.08 -10.75
C SER A 16 2.09 3.02 -9.71
N GLU A 17 1.01 3.70 -10.07
CA GLU A 17 0.24 4.52 -9.15
C GLU A 17 -0.08 3.57 -8.01
N GLN A 18 0.69 3.69 -6.93
CA GLN A 18 0.49 2.85 -5.77
C GLN A 18 -0.92 3.13 -5.32
N LYS A 19 -1.74 2.09 -5.35
CA LYS A 19 -3.16 2.19 -5.07
C LYS A 19 -3.33 2.79 -3.67
N LEU A 20 -3.92 3.98 -3.61
CA LEU A 20 -4.06 4.74 -2.37
C LEU A 20 -4.81 3.94 -1.28
N TRP A 21 -5.80 3.14 -1.70
CA TRP A 21 -6.65 2.35 -0.82
C TRP A 21 -6.49 0.87 -1.10
N LEU A 22 -5.91 0.16 -0.13
CA LEU A 22 -5.68 -1.27 -0.17
C LEU A 22 -6.79 -2.01 0.56
N ARG A 23 -7.17 -3.18 0.06
CA ARG A 23 -8.02 -4.15 0.77
C ARG A 23 -7.18 -5.03 1.67
N SER A 24 -7.84 -5.76 2.58
CA SER A 24 -7.16 -6.68 3.51
C SER A 24 -6.25 -7.71 2.81
N SER A 25 -6.58 -8.17 1.60
CA SER A 25 -5.70 -9.07 0.83
C SER A 25 -4.41 -8.38 0.42
N GLU A 26 -4.52 -7.17 -0.13
CA GLU A 26 -3.38 -6.39 -0.63
C GLU A 26 -2.45 -5.97 0.53
N VAL A 27 -3.00 -5.62 1.69
CA VAL A 27 -2.19 -5.30 2.88
C VAL A 27 -1.43 -6.52 3.41
N LYS A 28 -2.06 -7.70 3.40
CA LYS A 28 -1.39 -8.94 3.82
C LYS A 28 -0.22 -9.28 2.91
N GLU A 29 -0.39 -9.12 1.61
CA GLU A 29 0.67 -9.32 0.62
C GLU A 29 1.79 -8.30 0.78
N LEU A 30 1.44 -7.02 0.95
CA LEU A 30 2.40 -5.92 1.15
C LEU A 30 3.27 -6.13 2.38
N LEU A 31 2.66 -6.47 3.52
CA LEU A 31 3.36 -6.63 4.81
C LEU A 31 3.88 -8.05 5.04
N LYS A 32 3.55 -9.01 4.16
CA LYS A 32 3.85 -10.45 4.30
C LYS A 32 3.34 -11.04 5.62
N ILE A 33 2.11 -10.69 6.02
CA ILE A 33 1.50 -11.11 7.29
C ILE A 33 0.27 -11.99 7.12
N SER A 34 -0.04 -12.76 8.16
CA SER A 34 -1.25 -13.57 8.24
C SER A 34 -2.52 -12.73 8.48
N THR A 35 -3.69 -13.32 8.22
CA THR A 35 -4.99 -12.69 8.55
C THR A 35 -5.12 -12.41 10.05
N GLY A 36 -4.62 -13.30 10.92
CA GLY A 36 -4.65 -13.13 12.37
C GLY A 36 -3.77 -11.96 12.82
N THR A 37 -2.59 -11.81 12.21
CA THR A 37 -1.69 -10.68 12.47
C THR A 37 -2.34 -9.36 12.06
N LEU A 38 -2.91 -9.28 10.85
CA LEU A 38 -3.61 -8.07 10.40
C LEU A 38 -4.84 -7.75 11.27
N GLN A 39 -5.53 -8.77 11.79
CA GLN A 39 -6.61 -8.57 12.74
C GLN A 39 -6.08 -7.98 14.06
N ASN A 40 -5.01 -8.54 14.63
CA ASN A 40 -4.40 -8.02 15.85
C ASN A 40 -3.93 -6.57 15.68
N LEU A 41 -3.27 -6.24 14.56
CA LEU A 41 -2.84 -4.87 14.27
C LEU A 41 -4.02 -3.90 14.23
N ARG A 42 -5.17 -4.31 13.68
CA ARG A 42 -6.38 -3.48 13.68
C ARG A 42 -7.00 -3.32 15.06
N VAL A 43 -7.14 -4.42 15.79
CA VAL A 43 -7.75 -4.44 17.13
C VAL A 43 -6.92 -3.61 18.11
N ASN A 44 -5.59 -3.68 18.00
CA ASN A 44 -4.68 -2.90 18.83
C ASN A 44 -4.54 -1.43 18.40
N GLY A 45 -5.12 -1.05 17.26
CA GLY A 45 -5.04 0.31 16.72
C GLY A 45 -3.71 0.67 16.06
N ASN A 46 -2.85 -0.31 15.80
CA ASN A 46 -1.55 -0.10 15.15
C ASN A 46 -1.70 0.24 13.66
N ILE A 47 -2.77 -0.23 13.01
CA ILE A 47 -3.06 0.05 11.60
C ILE A 47 -4.46 0.66 11.45
N SER A 48 -4.51 1.86 10.88
CA SER A 48 -5.76 2.55 10.58
C SER A 48 -6.52 1.86 9.45
N PHE A 49 -7.85 1.80 9.56
CA PHE A 49 -8.71 1.25 8.52
C PHE A 49 -10.00 2.06 8.39
N THR A 50 -10.60 2.02 7.20
CA THR A 50 -11.92 2.61 6.91
C THR A 50 -12.84 1.53 6.38
N ARG A 51 -14.09 1.49 6.87
CA ARG A 51 -15.12 0.56 6.40
C ARG A 51 -16.05 1.27 5.42
N VAL A 52 -16.14 0.76 4.19
CA VAL A 52 -17.06 1.26 3.16
C VAL A 52 -17.85 0.09 2.60
N GLY A 53 -19.19 0.13 2.73
CA GLY A 53 -20.06 -0.92 2.20
C GLY A 53 -19.76 -2.33 2.72
N GLY A 54 -19.29 -2.46 3.96
CA GLY A 54 -18.89 -3.75 4.54
C GLY A 54 -17.45 -4.18 4.26
N THR A 55 -16.76 -3.54 3.31
CA THR A 55 -15.36 -3.83 2.97
C THR A 55 -14.42 -2.93 3.75
N LEU A 56 -13.27 -3.48 4.17
CA LEU A 56 -12.22 -2.75 4.87
C LEU A 56 -11.15 -2.28 3.89
N TYR A 57 -10.82 -1.00 4.02
CA TYR A 57 -9.80 -0.31 3.24
C TYR A 57 -8.75 0.27 4.16
N TYR A 58 -7.52 0.31 3.68
CA TYR A 58 -6.35 0.83 4.39
C TYR A 58 -5.64 1.81 3.49
N ASN A 59 -5.25 2.96 4.04
CA ASN A 59 -4.51 3.95 3.28
C ASN A 59 -3.04 3.51 3.18
N TYR A 60 -2.50 3.46 1.97
CA TYR A 60 -1.10 3.08 1.76
C TYR A 60 -0.13 3.96 2.57
N LYS A 61 -0.34 5.28 2.61
CA LYS A 61 0.54 6.21 3.33
C LYS A 61 0.51 6.00 4.84
N ASP A 62 -0.64 5.61 5.38
CA ASP A 62 -0.74 5.33 6.82
C ASP A 62 0.03 4.06 7.17
N ILE A 63 0.02 3.05 6.29
CA ILE A 63 0.80 1.82 6.45
C ILE A 63 2.30 2.15 6.36
N GLU A 64 2.71 2.92 5.36
CA GLU A 64 4.10 3.35 5.20
C GLU A 64 4.58 4.17 6.40
N LYS A 65 3.75 5.10 6.89
CA LYS A 65 4.05 5.87 8.10
C LYS A 65 4.19 4.97 9.33
N MET A 66 3.35 3.95 9.47
CA MET A 66 3.44 2.98 10.55
C MET A 66 4.77 2.21 10.51
N LEU A 67 5.22 1.78 9.33
CA LEU A 67 6.51 1.10 9.15
C LEU A 67 7.71 2.03 9.44
N ASN A 68 7.60 3.31 9.07
CA ASN A 68 8.67 4.28 9.23
C ASN A 68 8.74 4.93 10.61
N ASN A 69 7.72 4.74 11.47
CA ASN A 69 7.69 5.28 12.83
C ASN A 69 8.41 4.38 13.87
N GLU A 70 9.12 3.33 13.44
CA GLU A 70 10.09 2.60 14.27
C GLU A 70 11.51 3.20 14.13
N GLY A 71 11.63 4.51 14.38
CA GLY A 71 12.90 5.25 14.42
C GLY A 71 13.10 5.96 15.76
#